data_AF-A0A3R7BJP1-F1
#
_entry.id   AF-A0A3R7BJP1-F1
#
_cell.length_a   1.000
_cell.length_b   1.000
_cell.length_c   1.000
_cell.angle_alpha   90.00
_cell.angle_beta   90.00
_cell.angle_gamma   90.00
#
_symmetry.space_group_name_H-M   'P 1'
#
loop_
_entity.id
_entity.type
_entity.pdbx_description
1 polymer ?
#
loop_
_entity_poly.entity_id
_entity_poly.type
_entity_poly.pdbx_seq_one_letter_code
_entity_poly.pdbx_strand_id
1 'polypeptide(L)'
;MRRRKSYDDIPIDFDIFEDMIEDLIDHIEEVNDGNPVVYGFSITKRPGEEPEVFEFGSRPRVDDPVSVGYKPLLEVFETDDSVYMVAELPGIDKEDISLDATENTLTMRVRVDDQIFSENVELPARVDPSSAVAGYRNGVLEVTLTRIGDAKTRIEIR
;
A
#
# COMPACT_ATOMS: atom_id res chain seq x y z
N MET A 1 -4.18 -38.86 6.24
CA MET A 1 -2.81 -38.32 6.48
C MET A 1 -2.61 -37.11 5.57
N ARG A 2 -2.64 -35.90 6.11
CA ARG A 2 -2.33 -34.67 5.35
C ARG A 2 -0.82 -34.51 5.28
N ARG A 3 -0.27 -34.51 4.07
CA ARG A 3 1.15 -34.32 3.79
C ARG A 3 1.50 -32.87 4.13
N ARG A 4 2.28 -32.65 5.18
CA ARG A 4 2.89 -31.35 5.50
C ARG A 4 3.83 -31.04 4.32
N LYS A 5 3.60 -29.95 3.58
CA LYS A 5 4.56 -29.49 2.57
C LYS A 5 5.86 -29.13 3.29
N SER A 6 6.99 -29.58 2.75
CA SER A 6 8.32 -29.23 3.26
C SER A 6 8.57 -27.75 3.04
N TYR A 7 9.27 -27.10 3.97
CA TYR A 7 9.62 -25.68 3.87
C TYR A 7 10.63 -25.41 2.73
N ASP A 8 11.24 -26.45 2.18
CA ASP A 8 12.31 -26.38 1.17
C ASP A 8 11.84 -26.05 -0.26
N ASP A 9 10.52 -26.05 -0.52
CA ASP A 9 9.95 -25.77 -1.85
C ASP A 9 9.58 -24.28 -2.06
N ILE A 10 9.93 -23.40 -1.11
CA ILE A 10 9.63 -21.97 -1.17
C ILE A 10 10.86 -21.25 -1.74
N PRO A 11 10.80 -20.63 -2.94
CA PRO A 11 11.94 -19.94 -3.55
C PRO A 11 12.17 -18.55 -2.94
N ILE A 12 12.00 -18.42 -1.63
CA ILE A 12 12.31 -17.21 -0.88
C ILE A 12 13.70 -17.44 -0.27
N ASP A 13 14.58 -16.48 -0.43
CA ASP A 13 15.89 -16.50 0.21
C ASP A 13 15.69 -16.32 1.71
N PHE A 14 15.83 -17.40 2.49
CA PHE A 14 15.56 -17.38 3.93
C PHE A 14 16.55 -16.48 4.67
N ASP A 15 17.73 -16.26 4.10
CA ASP A 15 18.77 -15.42 4.68
C ASP A 15 18.29 -13.96 4.84
N ILE A 16 17.61 -13.41 3.81
CA ILE A 16 17.00 -12.06 3.86
C ILE A 16 15.95 -11.97 4.97
N PHE A 17 15.16 -13.04 5.14
CA PHE A 17 14.11 -13.09 6.16
C PHE A 17 14.70 -13.15 7.59
N GLU A 18 15.77 -13.91 7.78
CA GLU A 18 16.47 -14.04 9.06
C GLU A 18 17.13 -12.72 9.46
N ASP A 19 17.86 -12.08 8.54
CA ASP A 19 18.50 -10.77 8.78
C ASP A 19 17.47 -9.71 9.23
N MET A 20 16.31 -9.64 8.55
CA MET A 20 15.25 -8.70 8.91
C MET A 20 14.61 -8.98 10.27
N ILE A 21 14.53 -10.24 10.70
CA ILE A 21 14.00 -10.61 12.02
C ILE A 21 15.01 -10.31 13.13
N GLU A 22 16.29 -10.50 12.87
CA GLU A 22 17.34 -10.14 13.82
C GLU A 22 17.36 -8.63 14.04
N ASP A 23 17.36 -7.84 12.96
CA ASP A 23 17.23 -6.37 13.04
C ASP A 23 15.96 -5.96 13.79
N LEU A 24 14.84 -6.64 13.55
CA LEU A 24 13.58 -6.39 14.25
C LEU A 24 13.69 -6.60 15.77
N ILE A 25 14.34 -7.69 16.19
CA ILE A 25 14.46 -8.07 17.61
C ILE A 25 15.39 -7.10 18.32
N ASP A 26 16.50 -6.74 17.70
CA ASP A 26 17.48 -5.83 18.28
C ASP A 26 16.89 -4.43 18.51
N HIS A 27 16.01 -3.97 17.62
CA HIS A 27 15.37 -2.66 17.73
C HIS A 27 14.01 -2.67 18.48
N ILE A 28 13.49 -3.82 18.92
CA ILE A 28 12.24 -3.88 19.70
C ILE A 28 12.44 -3.41 21.14
N GLU A 29 13.66 -3.52 21.67
CA GLU A 29 13.99 -3.13 23.04
C GLU A 29 14.08 -1.60 23.22
N GLU A 30 14.35 -0.84 22.15
CA GLU A 30 14.56 0.61 22.21
C GLU A 30 13.26 1.45 22.24
N VAL A 31 12.10 0.89 21.87
CA VAL A 31 10.85 1.65 21.61
C VAL A 31 9.72 1.34 22.60
N ASN A 32 10.02 0.76 23.76
CA ASN A 32 9.00 0.28 24.68
C ASN A 32 8.36 1.40 25.55
N ASP A 33 7.55 2.25 24.91
CA ASP A 33 6.68 3.26 25.56
C ASP A 33 5.27 2.72 25.89
N GLY A 34 5.06 1.40 25.78
CA GLY A 34 3.78 0.75 26.10
C GLY A 34 2.72 0.79 24.99
N ASN A 35 3.05 1.31 23.82
CA ASN A 35 2.18 1.28 22.63
C ASN A 35 2.44 0.02 21.78
N PRO A 36 1.40 -0.56 21.14
CA PRO A 36 1.56 -1.71 20.27
C PRO A 36 2.36 -1.35 19.01
N VAL A 37 3.48 -2.04 18.80
CA VAL A 37 4.30 -1.90 17.59
C VAL A 37 3.85 -2.94 16.56
N VAL A 38 3.42 -2.49 15.38
CA VAL A 38 3.14 -3.35 14.24
C VAL A 38 4.34 -3.27 13.30
N TYR A 39 4.90 -4.43 12.94
CA TYR A 39 5.93 -4.56 11.92
C TYR A 39 5.56 -5.72 11.03
N GLY A 40 5.59 -5.49 9.73
CA GLY A 40 5.35 -6.50 8.73
C GLY A 40 6.20 -6.23 7.51
N PHE A 41 6.37 -7.26 6.71
CA PHE A 41 7.04 -7.15 5.44
C PHE A 41 6.50 -8.18 4.45
N SER A 42 6.68 -7.90 3.18
CA SER A 42 6.25 -8.69 2.05
C SER A 42 7.44 -8.84 1.10
N ILE A 43 7.85 -10.07 0.82
CA ILE A 43 8.93 -10.37 -0.11
C ILE A 43 8.31 -10.97 -1.37
N THR A 44 8.50 -10.31 -2.51
CA THR A 44 8.03 -10.78 -3.82
C THR A 44 9.23 -11.12 -4.70
N LYS A 45 9.41 -12.40 -5.03
CA LYS A 45 10.45 -12.85 -5.96
C LYS A 45 9.85 -13.30 -7.28
N ARG A 46 10.14 -12.57 -8.36
CA ARG A 46 9.77 -12.95 -9.73
C ARG A 46 10.91 -13.76 -10.38
N PRO A 47 10.63 -14.73 -11.25
CA PRO A 47 11.68 -15.53 -11.88
C PRO A 47 12.67 -14.68 -12.68
N GLY A 48 13.93 -14.63 -12.25
CA GLY A 48 15.00 -13.88 -12.92
C GLY A 48 15.14 -12.43 -12.50
N GLU A 49 14.34 -11.96 -11.54
CA GLU A 49 14.44 -10.61 -10.95
C GLU A 49 14.96 -10.71 -9.51
N GLU A 50 15.58 -9.64 -9.03
CA GLU A 50 15.94 -9.52 -7.61
C GLU A 50 14.67 -9.49 -6.75
N PRO A 51 14.70 -10.05 -5.53
CA PRO A 51 13.54 -10.04 -4.65
C PRO A 51 13.18 -8.61 -4.26
N GLU A 52 11.92 -8.24 -4.48
CA GLU A 52 11.36 -6.98 -3.98
C GLU A 52 10.92 -7.18 -2.53
N VAL A 53 11.58 -6.49 -1.61
CA VAL A 53 11.21 -6.47 -0.18
C VAL A 53 10.41 -5.21 0.10
N PHE A 54 9.23 -5.39 0.67
CA PHE A 54 8.33 -4.31 1.04
C PHE A 54 8.04 -4.38 2.53
N GLU A 55 8.47 -3.38 3.30
CA GLU A 55 8.24 -3.34 4.74
C GLU A 55 7.16 -2.31 5.12
N PHE A 56 6.32 -2.67 6.07
CA PHE A 56 5.19 -1.88 6.57
C PHE A 56 5.06 -1.94 8.08
N GLY A 57 4.31 -1.00 8.66
CA GLY A 57 4.09 -0.92 10.09
C GLY A 57 4.59 0.39 10.70
N SER A 58 4.53 0.48 12.02
CA SER A 58 4.58 1.73 12.79
C SER A 58 5.97 2.10 13.32
N ARG A 59 7.07 1.57 12.74
CA ARG A 59 8.43 1.90 13.19
C ARG A 59 9.10 2.97 12.32
N PRO A 60 9.79 3.97 12.92
CA PRO A 60 10.81 4.75 12.25
C PRO A 60 12.10 3.92 12.12
N ARG A 61 12.70 3.85 10.92
CA ARG A 61 13.97 3.15 10.67
C ARG A 61 15.15 4.06 11.01
N VAL A 62 16.07 3.56 11.84
CA VAL A 62 17.38 4.14 12.09
C VAL A 62 18.34 3.36 11.19
N ASP A 63 19.00 4.06 10.26
CA ASP A 63 20.09 3.57 9.40
C ASP A 63 19.78 2.55 8.27
N ASP A 64 19.29 3.03 7.11
CA ASP A 64 19.67 2.43 5.81
C ASP A 64 19.48 3.39 4.60
N PRO A 65 20.40 3.45 3.60
CA PRO A 65 20.31 4.30 2.41
C PRO A 65 19.61 3.64 1.19
N VAL A 66 18.71 2.68 1.43
CA VAL A 66 17.67 2.30 0.47
C VAL A 66 16.44 3.12 0.83
N SER A 67 15.72 3.73 -0.11
CA SER A 67 14.51 4.50 0.23
C SER A 67 13.39 3.55 0.68
N VAL A 68 13.47 3.03 1.90
CA VAL A 68 12.49 2.13 2.51
C VAL A 68 11.35 2.99 3.05
N GLY A 69 10.57 3.52 2.11
CA GLY A 69 9.40 4.31 2.43
C GLY A 69 8.25 3.44 2.89
N TYR A 70 7.52 3.91 3.89
CA TYR A 70 6.20 3.40 4.20
C TYR A 70 5.33 3.50 2.94
N LYS A 71 5.06 2.38 2.27
CA LYS A 71 4.19 2.33 1.08
C LYS A 71 2.91 1.56 1.41
N PRO A 72 1.78 2.22 1.62
CA PRO A 72 0.56 1.50 1.97
C PRO A 72 0.18 0.44 0.93
N LEU A 73 -0.37 -0.69 1.39
CA LEU A 73 -1.03 -1.63 0.49
C LEU A 73 -2.24 -0.93 -0.09
N LEU A 74 -2.24 -0.77 -1.41
CA LEU A 74 -3.24 -0.01 -2.14
C LEU A 74 -3.83 -0.87 -3.26
N GLU A 75 -5.15 -0.90 -3.33
CA GLU A 75 -5.89 -1.58 -4.38
C GLU A 75 -6.87 -0.61 -5.04
N VAL A 76 -6.98 -0.66 -6.36
CA VAL A 76 -7.96 0.11 -7.13
C VAL A 76 -8.75 -0.80 -8.04
N PHE A 77 -10.06 -0.67 -8.01
CA PHE A 77 -10.96 -1.44 -8.83
C PHE A 77 -12.15 -0.61 -9.31
N GLU A 78 -12.73 -1.06 -10.42
CA GLU A 78 -13.84 -0.41 -11.10
C GLU A 78 -15.12 -1.23 -10.94
N THR A 79 -16.25 -0.53 -10.87
CA THR A 79 -17.60 -1.06 -11.00
C THR A 79 -18.32 -0.33 -12.13
N ASP A 80 -19.55 -0.73 -12.45
CA ASP A 80 -20.31 -0.11 -13.55
C ASP A 80 -20.46 1.41 -13.42
N ASP A 81 -20.59 1.94 -12.19
CA ASP A 81 -20.87 3.36 -11.95
C ASP A 81 -19.74 4.11 -11.21
N SER A 82 -18.76 3.39 -10.63
CA SER A 82 -17.79 4.00 -9.72
C SER A 82 -16.42 3.32 -9.74
N VAL A 83 -15.39 4.07 -9.40
CA VAL A 83 -14.04 3.60 -9.09
C VAL A 83 -13.83 3.64 -7.59
N TYR A 84 -13.25 2.57 -7.05
CA TYR A 84 -12.93 2.41 -5.64
C TYR A 84 -11.42 2.33 -5.48
N MET A 85 -10.91 2.99 -4.43
CA MET A 85 -9.53 2.83 -3.97
C MET A 85 -9.58 2.49 -2.48
N VAL A 86 -8.84 1.45 -2.09
CA VAL A 86 -8.66 1.04 -0.71
C VAL A 86 -7.18 1.10 -0.39
N ALA A 87 -6.82 1.72 0.74
CA ALA A 87 -5.45 1.78 1.21
C ALA A 87 -5.36 1.42 2.70
N GLU A 88 -4.42 0.53 3.04
CA GLU A 88 -4.11 0.17 4.42
C GLU A 88 -3.10 1.16 5.02
N LEU A 89 -3.52 1.85 6.08
CA LEU A 89 -2.79 2.90 6.76
C LEU A 89 -2.77 2.72 8.29
N PRO A 90 -2.28 1.59 8.85
CA PRO A 90 -2.31 1.35 10.28
C PRO A 90 -1.46 2.36 11.07
N GLY A 91 -2.03 2.93 12.13
CA GLY A 91 -1.34 3.87 13.01
C GLY A 91 -1.19 5.29 12.47
N ILE A 92 -1.80 5.60 11.32
CA ILE A 92 -1.81 6.94 10.74
C ILE A 92 -3.04 7.71 11.22
N ASP A 93 -2.84 8.93 11.69
CA ASP A 93 -3.95 9.82 12.04
C ASP A 93 -4.59 10.41 10.78
N LYS A 94 -5.91 10.64 10.84
CA LYS A 94 -6.68 11.10 9.68
C LYS A 94 -6.15 12.45 9.15
N GLU A 95 -5.70 13.29 10.06
CA GLU A 95 -5.18 14.64 9.82
C GLU A 95 -3.87 14.63 9.02
N ASP A 96 -3.18 13.49 8.99
CA ASP A 96 -1.93 13.28 8.25
C ASP A 96 -2.14 12.69 6.86
N ILE A 97 -3.39 12.44 6.46
CA ILE A 97 -3.77 11.92 5.14
C ILE A 97 -4.32 13.05 4.27
N SER A 98 -3.74 13.23 3.10
CA SER A 98 -4.22 14.17 2.07
C SER A 98 -4.53 13.42 0.78
N LEU A 99 -5.66 13.77 0.15
CA LEU A 99 -6.11 13.19 -1.11
C LEU A 99 -6.39 14.29 -2.13
N ASP A 100 -5.87 14.12 -3.34
CA ASP A 100 -6.17 14.98 -4.49
C ASP A 100 -6.58 14.09 -5.67
N ALA A 101 -7.69 14.43 -6.33
CA ALA A 101 -8.19 13.68 -7.47
C ALA A 101 -8.26 14.56 -8.73
N THR A 102 -7.92 13.97 -9.87
CA THR A 102 -8.20 14.47 -11.21
C THR A 102 -9.09 13.46 -11.93
N GLU A 103 -9.49 13.74 -13.17
CA GLU A 103 -10.32 12.80 -13.93
C GLU A 103 -9.66 11.43 -14.14
N ASN A 104 -8.33 11.33 -14.09
CA ASN A 104 -7.60 10.09 -14.45
C ASN A 104 -6.61 9.62 -13.37
N THR A 105 -6.41 10.38 -12.30
CA THR A 105 -5.37 10.10 -11.30
C THR A 105 -5.86 10.49 -9.91
N LEU A 106 -5.56 9.65 -8.92
CA LEU A 106 -5.74 9.93 -7.49
C LEU A 106 -4.37 9.96 -6.82
N THR A 107 -4.02 11.09 -6.22
CA THR A 107 -2.80 11.28 -5.46
C THR A 107 -3.11 11.17 -3.98
N MET A 108 -2.43 10.27 -3.29
CA MET A 108 -2.50 10.12 -1.84
C MET A 108 -1.18 10.55 -1.23
N ARG A 109 -1.22 11.44 -0.23
CA ARG A 109 -0.06 11.81 0.58
C ARG A 109 -0.31 11.47 2.04
N VAL A 110 0.71 10.92 2.68
CA VAL A 110 0.67 10.51 4.08
C VAL A 110 1.88 11.10 4.77
N ARG A 111 1.68 11.81 5.88
CA ARG A 111 2.77 12.25 6.76
C ARG A 111 3.01 11.20 7.83
N VAL A 112 4.26 10.82 8.01
CA VAL A 112 4.72 9.95 9.12
C VAL A 112 5.96 10.60 9.69
N ASP A 113 5.87 11.07 10.93
CA ASP A 113 6.90 11.87 11.57
C ASP A 113 7.33 13.06 10.68
N ASP A 114 8.63 13.15 10.35
CA ASP A 114 9.20 14.19 9.48
C ASP A 114 9.21 13.80 7.98
N GLN A 115 8.61 12.66 7.62
CA GLN A 115 8.59 12.14 6.25
C GLN A 115 7.20 12.28 5.61
N ILE A 116 7.18 12.54 4.30
CA ILE A 116 5.95 12.57 3.50
C ILE A 116 6.04 11.51 2.42
N PHE A 117 5.14 10.53 2.48
CA PHE A 117 4.94 9.53 1.45
C PHE A 117 3.90 10.03 0.46
N SER A 118 4.14 9.84 -0.84
CA SER A 118 3.21 10.24 -1.90
C SER A 118 3.09 9.12 -2.92
N GLU A 119 1.86 8.67 -3.14
CA GLU A 119 1.52 7.68 -4.17
C GLU A 119 0.60 8.32 -5.20
N ASN A 120 0.89 8.09 -6.48
CA ASN A 120 0.05 8.53 -7.58
C ASN A 120 -0.55 7.30 -8.25
N VAL A 121 -1.87 7.22 -8.23
CA VAL A 121 -2.60 6.06 -8.71
C VAL A 121 -3.35 6.41 -9.99
N GLU A 122 -3.00 5.75 -11.08
CA GLU A 122 -3.76 5.83 -12.32
C GLU A 122 -5.12 5.14 -12.14
N LEU A 123 -6.20 5.85 -12.49
CA LEU A 123 -7.55 5.34 -12.35
C LEU A 123 -7.91 4.49 -13.57
N PRO A 124 -8.59 3.35 -13.39
CA PRO A 124 -8.96 2.44 -14.48
C PRO A 124 -10.00 3.06 -15.44
N ALA A 125 -10.72 4.09 -15.00
CA ALA A 125 -11.69 4.82 -15.80
C ALA A 125 -11.68 6.31 -15.42
N ARG A 126 -12.25 7.15 -16.31
CA ARG A 126 -12.47 8.56 -16.01
C ARG A 126 -13.51 8.73 -14.92
N VAL A 127 -13.24 9.63 -13.98
CA VAL A 127 -14.11 9.92 -12.85
C VAL A 127 -14.44 11.41 -12.72
N ASP A 128 -15.51 11.72 -12.00
CA ASP A 128 -15.82 13.07 -11.55
C ASP A 128 -15.13 13.31 -10.19
N PRO A 129 -14.07 14.14 -10.12
CA PRO A 129 -13.35 14.40 -8.86
C PRO A 129 -14.22 15.06 -7.80
N SER A 130 -15.26 15.80 -8.20
CA SER A 130 -16.15 16.49 -7.26
C SER A 130 -17.12 15.54 -6.55
N SER A 131 -17.27 14.32 -7.07
CA SER A 131 -18.08 13.25 -6.48
C SER A 131 -17.35 12.45 -5.39
N ALA A 132 -16.08 12.76 -5.11
CA ALA A 132 -15.24 11.99 -4.21
C ALA A 132 -15.83 11.89 -2.79
N VAL A 133 -15.96 10.65 -2.31
CA VAL A 133 -16.31 10.35 -0.92
C VAL A 133 -15.20 9.49 -0.33
N ALA A 134 -14.73 9.85 0.87
CA ALA A 134 -13.69 9.10 1.57
C ALA A 134 -14.12 8.75 3.01
N GLY A 135 -13.88 7.50 3.40
CA GLY A 135 -14.05 7.00 4.76
C GLY A 135 -12.71 6.49 5.30
N TYR A 136 -12.44 6.71 6.59
CA TYR A 136 -11.25 6.20 7.25
C TYR A 136 -11.61 5.58 8.58
N ARG A 137 -11.39 4.28 8.74
CA ARG A 137 -11.75 3.51 9.94
C ARG A 137 -10.74 2.41 10.20
N ASN A 138 -10.27 2.31 11.44
CA ASN A 138 -9.37 1.24 11.91
C ASN A 138 -8.13 1.06 11.01
N GLY A 139 -7.53 2.15 10.54
CA GLY A 139 -6.36 2.08 9.67
C GLY A 139 -6.66 1.68 8.23
N VAL A 140 -7.92 1.75 7.77
CA VAL A 140 -8.28 1.49 6.37
C VAL A 140 -8.96 2.72 5.78
N LEU A 141 -8.38 3.24 4.70
CA LEU A 141 -8.92 4.32 3.89
C LEU A 141 -9.70 3.73 2.72
N GLU A 142 -10.95 4.15 2.57
CA GLU A 142 -11.84 3.78 1.48
C GLU A 142 -12.19 5.07 0.71
N VAL A 143 -11.91 5.13 -0.59
CA VAL A 143 -12.25 6.25 -1.47
C VAL A 143 -13.16 5.76 -2.59
N THR A 144 -14.22 6.51 -2.88
CA THR A 144 -15.17 6.23 -3.97
C THR A 144 -15.29 7.46 -4.86
N LEU A 145 -15.20 7.24 -6.17
CA LEU A 145 -15.29 8.26 -7.21
C LEU A 145 -16.29 7.80 -8.28
N THR A 146 -17.25 8.65 -8.65
CA THR A 146 -18.25 8.31 -9.67
C THR A 146 -17.63 8.37 -11.06
N ARG A 147 -17.91 7.38 -11.91
CA ARG A 147 -17.41 7.34 -13.30
C ARG A 147 -18.07 8.44 -14.14
N ILE A 148 -17.29 9.10 -14.98
CA ILE A 148 -17.84 9.90 -16.07
C ILE A 148 -18.16 8.90 -17.18
N GLY A 149 -19.44 8.68 -17.44
CA GLY A 149 -19.91 7.64 -18.36
C GLY A 149 -19.21 7.69 -19.72
N ASP A 150 -18.88 6.52 -20.25
CA ASP A 150 -18.25 6.38 -21.56
C ASP A 150 -19.13 7.03 -22.64
N ALA A 151 -18.62 8.06 -23.31
CA ALA A 151 -19.19 8.53 -24.56
C ALA A 151 -19.00 7.43 -25.62
N LYS A 152 -19.90 6.43 -25.62
CA LYS A 152 -19.91 5.34 -26.61
C LYS A 152 -20.23 5.93 -27.97
N THR A 153 -19.19 6.22 -28.75
CA THR A 153 -19.36 6.58 -30.16
C THR A 153 -19.46 5.29 -30.96
N ARG A 154 -20.63 5.04 -31.55
CA ARG A 154 -20.81 3.94 -32.51
C ARG A 154 -19.99 4.27 -33.76
N ILE A 155 -18.97 3.45 -34.05
CA ILE A 155 -18.22 3.53 -35.31
C ILE A 155 -18.96 2.69 -36.34
N GLU A 156 -19.41 3.31 -37.44
CA GLU A 156 -19.94 2.58 -38.60
C GLU A 156 -18.80 2.18 -39.54
N ILE A 157 -18.79 0.92 -39.97
CA ILE A 157 -17.88 0.42 -40.99
C ILE A 157 -18.44 0.85 -42.36
N ARG A 158 -17.62 1.52 -43.18
CA ARG A 158 -17.92 1.89 -44.57
C ARG A 158 -17.15 1.03 -45.55
#